data_AF-A0A921U7W5-F1
#
_entry.id   AF-A0A921U7W5-F1
#
_cell.length_a   1.000
_cell.length_b   1.000
_cell.length_c   1.000
_cell.angle_alpha   90.00
_cell.angle_beta   90.00
_cell.angle_gamma   90.00
#
_symmetry.space_group_name_H-M   'P 1'
#
loop_
_entity.id
_entity.type
_entity.pdbx_description
1 polymer ?
#
loop_
_entity_poly.entity_id
_entity_poly.type
_entity_poly.pdbx_seq_one_letter_code
_entity_poly.pdbx_strand_id
1 'polypeptide(L)'
;MKIQKANAGILTNFEVLDFLQTRGAKVDPMGCLGAVAASECKVYEYLLKTPACNQTRESIYEFVKRSEGFKLAEADKLNVINWRPSSAADAYAMIEECGKRFSKDDQGEACDEDERVQEFLDMVKEVLPPPPPKAEAEAEAVQE
;
A
#
# COMPACT_ATOMS: atom_id res chain seq x y z
N MET A 1 9.10 31.61 -7.52
CA MET A 1 9.28 30.15 -7.37
C MET A 1 9.45 29.54 -8.75
N LYS A 2 10.50 28.74 -8.99
CA LYS A 2 10.69 27.96 -10.22
C LYS A 2 10.86 26.49 -9.84
N ILE A 3 10.15 25.59 -10.52
CA ILE A 3 10.25 24.14 -10.29
C ILE A 3 11.52 23.63 -10.98
N GLN A 4 12.45 23.04 -10.23
CA GLN A 4 13.69 22.48 -10.79
C GLN A 4 13.52 21.04 -11.27
N LYS A 5 12.77 20.23 -10.51
CA LYS A 5 12.43 18.84 -10.86
C LYS A 5 10.96 18.63 -10.56
N ALA A 6 10.20 18.21 -11.57
CA ALA A 6 8.77 17.93 -11.41
C ALA A 6 8.54 16.65 -10.59
N ASN A 7 9.30 15.60 -10.88
CA ASN A 7 9.21 14.31 -10.20
C ASN A 7 10.56 13.99 -9.55
N ALA A 8 10.65 14.14 -8.23
CA ALA A 8 11.89 13.89 -7.48
C ALA A 8 12.01 12.44 -6.99
N GLY A 9 10.90 11.70 -6.92
CA GLY A 9 10.82 10.34 -6.45
C GLY A 9 9.38 9.92 -6.16
N ILE A 10 9.22 8.65 -5.81
CA ILE A 10 7.95 8.09 -5.33
C ILE A 10 7.99 8.01 -3.80
N LEU A 11 6.80 8.11 -3.18
CA LEU A 11 6.62 8.00 -1.73
C LEU A 11 5.48 7.02 -1.46
N THR A 12 5.69 6.15 -0.48
CA THR A 12 4.66 5.24 0.02
C THR A 12 3.67 5.98 0.91
N ASN A 13 2.44 5.47 1.00
CA ASN A 13 1.42 6.00 1.91
C ASN A 13 1.90 5.97 3.38
N PHE A 14 2.73 5.00 3.75
CA PHE A 14 3.35 4.91 5.06
C PHE A 14 4.32 6.07 5.32
N GLU A 15 5.24 6.37 4.39
CA GLU A 15 6.19 7.48 4.53
C GLU A 15 5.47 8.83 4.62
N VAL A 16 4.38 9.01 3.86
CA VAL A 16 3.54 10.21 3.95
C VAL A 16 2.85 10.27 5.30
N LEU A 17 2.33 9.16 5.81
CA LEU A 17 1.69 9.10 7.13
C LEU A 17 2.69 9.45 8.25
N ASP A 18 3.88 8.84 8.25
CA ASP A 18 4.94 9.08 9.23
C ASP A 18 5.42 10.54 9.21
N PHE A 19 5.57 11.12 8.00
CA PHE A 19 5.91 12.53 7.83
C PHE A 19 4.82 13.46 8.40
N LEU A 20 3.54 13.16 8.16
CA LEU A 20 2.42 13.93 8.69
C LEU A 20 2.33 13.82 10.21
N GLN A 21 2.57 12.64 10.81
CA GLN A 21 2.64 12.47 12.26
C GLN A 21 3.77 13.31 12.87
N THR A 22 4.96 13.28 12.25
CA THR A 22 6.13 14.06 12.70
C THR A 22 5.86 15.57 12.67
N ARG A 23 5.04 16.04 11.71
CA ARG A 23 4.60 17.44 11.64
C ARG A 23 3.47 17.80 12.61
N GLY A 24 2.94 16.83 13.35
CA GLY A 24 1.89 17.04 14.34
C GLY A 24 0.47 16.92 13.79
N ALA A 25 0.28 16.29 12.63
CA ALA A 25 -1.05 15.96 12.13
C ALA A 25 -1.75 15.01 13.09
N LYS A 26 -3.01 15.33 13.42
CA LYS A 26 -3.86 14.54 14.31
C LYS A 26 -5.25 14.42 13.69
N VAL A 27 -6.01 13.42 14.16
CA VAL A 27 -7.41 13.18 13.76
C VAL A 27 -8.33 14.30 14.27
N ASP A 28 -7.94 15.00 15.35
CA ASP A 28 -8.72 16.11 15.86
C ASP A 28 -8.30 17.43 15.15
N PRO A 29 -9.18 18.05 14.35
CA PRO A 29 -8.88 19.31 13.68
C PRO A 29 -8.61 20.46 14.66
N MET A 30 -9.17 20.39 15.87
CA MET A 30 -8.93 21.35 16.96
C MET A 30 -7.56 21.12 17.61
N GLY A 31 -7.11 19.86 17.64
CA GLY A 31 -5.79 19.44 18.13
C GLY A 31 -4.62 19.71 17.18
N CYS A 32 -4.89 20.02 15.90
CA CYS A 32 -3.87 20.46 14.94
C CYS A 32 -3.36 21.90 15.22
N LEU A 33 -3.98 22.68 16.15
CA LEU A 33 -3.55 24.01 16.70
C LEU A 33 -2.76 24.93 15.74
N GLY A 34 -3.09 24.96 14.45
CA GLY A 34 -2.38 25.76 13.44
C GLY A 34 -0.96 25.28 13.08
N ALA A 35 -0.50 24.12 13.56
CA ALA A 35 0.80 23.54 13.22
C ALA A 35 0.83 22.92 11.79
N VAL A 36 -0.34 22.52 11.30
CA VAL A 36 -0.52 21.72 10.07
C VAL A 36 -1.74 22.25 9.32
N ALA A 37 -1.68 22.26 8.00
CA ALA A 37 -2.78 22.78 7.17
C ALA A 37 -4.00 21.85 7.24
N ALA A 38 -5.20 22.39 7.04
CA ALA A 38 -6.44 21.60 7.03
C ALA A 38 -6.42 20.48 5.96
N SER A 39 -5.73 20.71 4.84
CA SER A 39 -5.50 19.68 3.82
C SER A 39 -4.64 18.53 4.34
N GLU A 40 -3.67 18.81 5.22
CA GLU A 40 -2.76 17.82 5.79
C GLU A 40 -3.47 16.95 6.83
N CYS A 41 -4.29 17.54 7.71
CA CYS A 41 -5.08 16.77 8.68
C CYS A 41 -6.13 15.88 7.94
N LYS A 42 -6.72 16.34 6.82
CA LYS A 42 -7.61 15.49 5.98
C LYS A 42 -6.90 14.31 5.31
N VAL A 43 -5.70 14.54 4.77
CA VAL A 43 -4.90 13.45 4.16
C VAL A 43 -4.49 12.45 5.24
N TYR A 44 -4.12 12.94 6.42
CA TYR A 44 -3.79 12.10 7.57
C TYR A 44 -4.97 11.21 7.98
N GLU A 45 -6.17 11.77 8.12
CA GLU A 45 -7.40 11.01 8.40
C GLU A 45 -7.71 9.95 7.34
N TYR A 46 -7.48 10.26 6.06
CA TYR A 46 -7.64 9.29 4.98
C TYR A 46 -6.64 8.14 5.10
N LEU A 47 -5.35 8.46 5.27
CA LEU A 47 -4.28 7.47 5.35
C LEU A 47 -4.44 6.54 6.56
N LEU A 48 -4.99 7.02 7.68
CA LEU A 48 -5.34 6.17 8.82
C LEU A 48 -6.39 5.10 8.51
N LYS A 49 -7.27 5.33 7.51
CA LYS A 49 -8.25 4.32 7.04
C LYS A 49 -7.67 3.33 6.04
N THR A 50 -6.45 3.56 5.57
CA THR A 50 -5.75 2.69 4.61
C THR A 50 -4.87 1.66 5.34
N PRO A 51 -4.44 0.57 4.68
CA PRO A 51 -3.51 -0.40 5.28
C PRO A 51 -2.18 0.20 5.75
N ALA A 52 -1.82 1.39 5.27
CA ALA A 52 -0.61 2.11 5.67
C ALA A 52 -0.54 2.41 7.18
N CYS A 53 -1.67 2.46 7.89
CA CYS A 53 -1.70 2.72 9.33
C CYS A 53 -1.03 1.61 10.15
N ASN A 54 -1.18 0.35 9.73
CA ASN A 54 -0.66 -0.81 10.47
C ASN A 54 0.70 -1.26 9.95
N GLN A 55 1.12 -0.78 8.78
CA GLN A 55 2.39 -1.11 8.17
C GLN A 55 3.56 -0.57 8.99
N THR A 56 4.65 -1.31 9.02
CA THR A 56 5.93 -0.86 9.56
C THR A 56 6.97 -0.75 8.47
N ARG A 57 8.05 0.00 8.73
CA ARG A 57 9.17 0.14 7.79
C ARG A 57 9.82 -1.22 7.49
N GLU A 58 9.84 -2.11 8.49
CA GLU A 58 10.37 -3.46 8.39
C GLU A 58 9.52 -4.31 7.43
N SER A 59 8.19 -4.28 7.56
CA SER A 59 7.27 -4.98 6.65
C SER A 59 7.43 -4.52 5.20
N ILE A 60 7.58 -3.21 4.97
CA ILE A 60 7.77 -2.67 3.62
C ILE A 60 9.10 -3.14 3.05
N TYR A 61 10.18 -3.09 3.83
CA TYR A 61 11.50 -3.53 3.38
C TYR A 61 11.52 -5.05 3.08
N GLU A 62 10.88 -5.84 3.93
CA GLU A 62 10.71 -7.27 3.72
C GLU A 62 9.92 -7.57 2.44
N PHE A 63 8.83 -6.85 2.20
CA PHE A 63 8.04 -6.99 0.98
C PHE A 63 8.88 -6.65 -0.25
N VAL A 64 9.59 -5.51 -0.24
CA VAL A 64 10.45 -5.11 -1.36
C VAL A 64 11.49 -6.19 -1.64
N LYS A 65 12.14 -6.74 -0.61
CA LYS A 65 13.13 -7.81 -0.75
C LYS A 65 12.53 -9.10 -1.31
N ARG A 66 11.38 -9.55 -0.80
CA ARG A 66 10.69 -10.76 -1.31
C ARG A 66 10.12 -10.56 -2.71
N SER A 67 9.74 -9.33 -3.07
CA SER A 67 9.19 -8.97 -4.39
C SER A 67 10.21 -9.02 -5.53
N GLU A 68 11.52 -9.05 -5.22
CA GLU A 68 12.59 -9.12 -6.22
C GLU A 68 12.48 -10.38 -7.09
N GLY A 69 12.03 -11.50 -6.52
CA GLY A 69 11.83 -12.76 -7.26
C GLY A 69 10.66 -12.74 -8.26
N PHE A 70 9.81 -11.72 -8.20
CA PHE A 70 8.65 -11.56 -9.10
C PHE A 70 8.89 -10.52 -10.20
N LYS A 71 10.07 -9.87 -10.24
CA LYS A 71 10.47 -8.87 -11.25
C LYS A 71 9.40 -7.79 -11.49
N LEU A 72 8.77 -7.33 -10.42
CA LEU A 72 7.76 -6.26 -10.46
C LEU A 72 8.42 -4.90 -10.72
N ALA A 73 7.74 -4.01 -11.46
CA ALA A 73 8.21 -2.64 -11.61
C ALA A 73 8.04 -1.87 -10.29
N GLU A 74 8.82 -0.80 -10.09
CA GLU A 74 8.74 0.01 -8.87
C GLU A 74 7.35 0.61 -8.63
N ALA A 75 6.63 0.96 -9.70
CA ALA A 75 5.24 1.43 -9.62
C ALA A 75 4.27 0.33 -9.15
N ASP A 76 4.45 -0.91 -9.62
CA ASP A 76 3.62 -2.05 -9.20
C ASP A 76 3.86 -2.39 -7.73
N LYS A 77 5.14 -2.39 -7.30
CA LYS A 77 5.51 -2.57 -5.88
C LYS A 77 4.84 -1.51 -5.01
N LEU A 78 4.88 -0.26 -5.44
CA LEU A 78 4.24 0.85 -4.72
C LEU A 78 2.72 0.66 -4.62
N ASN A 79 2.05 0.26 -5.70
CA ASN A 79 0.61 0.00 -5.70
C ASN A 79 0.25 -1.12 -4.72
N VAL A 80 1.02 -2.20 -4.73
CA VAL A 80 0.82 -3.35 -3.84
C VAL A 80 1.02 -2.94 -2.37
N ILE A 81 2.06 -2.16 -2.06
CA ILE A 81 2.29 -1.66 -0.70
C ILE A 81 1.13 -0.76 -0.25
N ASN A 82 0.67 0.14 -1.11
CA ASN A 82 -0.34 1.13 -0.74
C ASN A 82 -1.75 0.55 -0.54
N TRP A 83 -2.12 -0.46 -1.33
CA TRP A 83 -3.49 -1.00 -1.33
C TRP A 83 -3.62 -2.39 -0.72
N ARG A 84 -2.53 -3.18 -0.71
CA ARG A 84 -2.50 -4.59 -0.26
C ARG A 84 -3.55 -5.45 -1.00
N PRO A 85 -3.24 -5.99 -2.18
CA PRO A 85 -4.16 -6.81 -2.95
C PRO A 85 -4.64 -8.01 -2.12
N SER A 86 -5.95 -8.25 -2.14
CA SER A 86 -6.62 -9.30 -1.36
C SER A 86 -7.07 -10.47 -2.22
N SER A 87 -7.30 -10.20 -3.51
CA SER A 87 -7.80 -11.11 -4.54
C SER A 87 -6.84 -11.16 -5.73
N ALA A 88 -6.88 -12.25 -6.50
CA ALA A 88 -6.19 -12.35 -7.78
C ALA A 88 -6.61 -11.21 -8.73
N ALA A 89 -7.90 -10.85 -8.73
CA ALA A 89 -8.39 -9.73 -9.54
C ALA A 89 -7.69 -8.40 -9.20
N ASP A 90 -7.41 -8.17 -7.90
CA ASP A 90 -6.68 -6.98 -7.45
C ASP A 90 -5.23 -7.02 -7.96
N ALA A 91 -4.58 -8.19 -7.88
CA ALA A 91 -3.22 -8.37 -8.38
C ALA A 91 -3.13 -8.11 -9.89
N TYR A 92 -4.06 -8.66 -10.69
CA TYR A 92 -4.13 -8.41 -12.13
C TYR A 92 -4.43 -6.94 -12.47
N ALA A 93 -5.19 -6.23 -11.62
CA ALA A 93 -5.49 -4.82 -11.82
C ALA A 93 -4.31 -3.90 -11.43
N MET A 94 -3.48 -4.31 -10.46
CA MET A 94 -2.37 -3.51 -9.93
C MET A 94 -1.05 -3.73 -10.64
N ILE A 95 -0.83 -4.92 -11.21
CA ILE A 95 0.42 -5.34 -11.82
C ILE A 95 0.27 -5.33 -13.33
N GLU A 96 1.03 -4.48 -14.01
CA GLU A 96 1.07 -4.50 -15.47
C GLU A 96 1.64 -5.82 -16.01
N GLU A 97 0.96 -6.38 -17.01
CA GLU A 97 1.30 -7.65 -17.66
C GLU A 97 1.49 -8.82 -16.68
N CYS A 98 0.71 -8.81 -15.59
CA CYS A 98 0.65 -9.84 -14.55
C CYS A 98 0.85 -11.27 -15.11
N GLY A 99 -0.03 -11.74 -16.01
CA GLY A 99 0.08 -13.10 -16.57
C GLY A 99 1.41 -13.40 -17.29
N LYS A 100 1.98 -12.45 -18.04
CA LYS A 100 3.28 -12.65 -18.69
C LYS A 100 4.43 -12.71 -17.68
N ARG A 101 4.36 -11.92 -16.61
CA ARG A 101 5.40 -11.89 -15.57
C ARG A 101 5.34 -13.10 -14.65
N PHE A 102 4.14 -13.56 -14.33
CA PHE A 102 3.91 -14.74 -13.48
C PHE A 102 3.97 -16.06 -14.23
N SER A 103 4.03 -16.05 -15.57
CA SER A 103 4.25 -17.25 -16.40
C SER A 103 5.62 -17.92 -16.21
N LYS A 104 6.55 -17.27 -15.50
CA LYS A 104 7.89 -17.79 -15.23
C LYS A 104 8.21 -17.70 -13.75
N ASP A 105 8.75 -18.78 -13.19
CA ASP A 105 9.21 -18.81 -11.82
C ASP A 105 10.54 -18.04 -11.67
N ASP A 106 11.08 -18.00 -10.44
CA ASP A 106 12.36 -17.36 -10.12
C ASP A 106 13.52 -17.96 -10.96
N GLN A 107 13.39 -19.21 -11.39
CA GLN A 107 14.37 -20.00 -12.13
C GLN A 107 14.20 -19.90 -13.66
N GLY A 108 13.09 -19.31 -14.12
CA GLY A 108 12.77 -19.11 -15.53
C GLY A 108 11.98 -20.26 -16.17
N GLU A 109 11.55 -21.25 -15.38
CA GLU A 109 10.70 -22.35 -15.81
C GLU A 109 9.24 -21.87 -15.92
N ALA A 110 8.48 -22.49 -16.83
CA ALA A 110 7.08 -22.18 -16.98
C ALA A 110 6.30 -22.71 -15.76
N CYS A 111 5.65 -21.81 -15.04
CA CYS A 111 4.77 -22.15 -13.92
C CYS A 111 3.35 -21.67 -14.19
N ASP A 112 2.36 -22.33 -13.58
CA ASP A 112 0.96 -21.93 -13.68
C ASP A 112 0.78 -20.52 -13.12
N GLU A 113 0.27 -19.60 -13.96
CA GLU A 113 0.16 -18.18 -13.62
C GLU A 113 -0.72 -17.96 -12.39
N ASP A 114 -1.81 -18.72 -12.25
CA ASP A 114 -2.72 -18.66 -11.11
C ASP A 114 -2.07 -19.12 -9.80
N GLU A 115 -1.21 -20.14 -9.84
CA GLU A 115 -0.46 -20.62 -8.67
C GLU A 115 0.54 -19.57 -8.22
N ARG A 116 1.26 -18.96 -9.17
CA ARG A 116 2.25 -17.92 -8.89
C ARG A 116 1.62 -16.63 -8.37
N VAL A 117 0.44 -16.25 -8.88
CA VAL A 117 -0.35 -15.14 -8.33
C VAL A 117 -0.82 -15.45 -6.91
N GLN A 118 -1.23 -16.69 -6.64
CA GLN A 118 -1.65 -17.10 -5.30
C GLN A 118 -0.48 -17.04 -4.31
N GLU A 119 0.70 -17.55 -4.67
CA GLU A 119 1.93 -17.42 -3.87
C GLU A 119 2.28 -15.96 -3.57
N PHE A 120 2.14 -15.09 -4.57
CA PHE A 120 2.36 -13.66 -4.40
C PHE A 120 1.36 -13.04 -3.41
N LEU A 121 0.07 -13.37 -3.52
CA LEU A 121 -0.95 -12.90 -2.60
C LEU A 121 -0.73 -13.41 -1.18
N ASP A 122 -0.29 -14.64 -1.01
CA ASP A 122 -0.01 -15.21 0.30
C ASP A 122 1.23 -14.54 0.92
N MET A 123 2.28 -14.28 0.15
CA MET A 123 3.42 -13.47 0.59
C MET A 123 3.01 -12.06 1.01
N VAL A 124 2.14 -11.40 0.24
CA VAL A 124 1.58 -10.08 0.59
C VAL A 124 0.79 -10.14 1.90
N LYS A 125 -0.02 -11.18 2.11
CA LYS A 125 -0.81 -11.36 3.35
C LYS A 125 0.05 -11.63 4.57
N GLU A 126 1.15 -12.38 4.40
CA GLU A 126 2.11 -12.67 5.47
C GLU A 126 2.89 -11.43 5.90
N VAL A 127 3.40 -10.66 4.93
CA VAL A 127 4.32 -9.55 5.20
C VAL A 127 3.59 -8.27 5.55
N LEU A 128 2.50 -7.95 4.85
CA LEU A 128 1.75 -6.72 5.06
C LEU A 128 0.59 -6.97 6.05
N PRO A 129 0.55 -6.21 7.17
CA PRO A 129 -0.49 -6.37 8.17
C PRO A 129 -1.88 -6.04 7.60
N PRO A 130 -2.94 -6.62 8.18
CA PRO A 130 -4.30 -6.36 7.73
C PRO A 130 -4.64 -4.87 7.87
N PRO A 131 -5.42 -4.32 6.94
CA PRO A 131 -5.95 -2.98 7.09
C PRO A 131 -6.74 -2.87 8.39
N PRO A 132 -6.81 -1.69 9.02
CA PRO A 132 -7.69 -1.48 10.16
C PRO A 132 -9.12 -1.87 9.77
N PRO A 133 -9.89 -2.51 10.67
CA PRO A 133 -11.28 -2.85 10.37
C PRO A 133 -12.01 -1.58 9.97
N LYS A 134 -12.59 -1.57 8.76
CA LYS A 134 -13.40 -0.46 8.28
C LYS A 134 -14.53 -0.24 9.29
N ALA A 135 -14.59 0.96 9.87
CA ALA A 135 -15.76 1.42 10.64
C ALA A 135 -17.05 1.46 9.79
N GLU A 136 -16.98 1.21 8.47
CA GLU A 136 -18.14 1.06 7.60
C GLU A 136 -18.91 -0.26 7.79
N ALA A 137 -18.33 -1.27 8.45
CA ALA A 137 -19.03 -2.52 8.76
C ALA A 137 -20.08 -2.39 9.89
N GLU A 138 -20.09 -1.29 10.65
CA GLU A 138 -21.10 -1.05 11.70
C GLU A 138 -22.34 -0.30 11.19
N ALA A 139 -22.34 0.22 9.96
CA ALA A 139 -23.50 0.93 9.40
C ALA A 139 -24.51 0.00 8.69
N GLU A 140 -24.07 -1.16 8.17
CA GLU A 140 -24.97 -2.14 7.51
C GLU A 140 -25.51 -3.22 8.46
N ALA A 141 -24.95 -3.37 9.68
CA ALA A 141 -25.43 -4.36 10.66
C ALA A 141 -26.59 -3.86 11.55
N VAL A 142 -27.10 -2.63 11.33
CA VAL A 142 -28.23 -2.04 12.09
C VAL A 142 -29.52 -1.96 11.25
N GLN A 143 -29.54 -2.58 10.07
CA GLN A 143 -30.76 -2.76 9.26
C GLN A 143 -30.99 -4.24 8.94
N GLU A 144 -31.22 -5.05 9.97
CA GLU A 144 -32.07 -6.25 9.85
C GLU A 144 -32.99 -6.37 11.08
#